data_AF-A0A3D3DGJ5-F1
#
_entry.id   AF-A0A3D3DGJ5-F1
#
_cell.length_a   1.000
_cell.length_b   1.000
_cell.length_c   1.000
_cell.angle_alpha   90.00
_cell.angle_beta   90.00
_cell.angle_gamma   90.00
#
_symmetry.space_group_name_H-M   'P 1'
#
loop_
_entity.id
_entity.type
_entity.pdbx_description
1 polymer ?
#
loop_
_entity_poly.entity_id
_entity_poly.type
_entity_poly.pdbx_seq_one_letter_code
_entity_poly.pdbx_strand_id
1 'polypeptide(L)'
;MRLLSARATGGNAGERIRTKLLKDGHIDTVIGLPPNLFYSTGIPVCILVLKRCKKPDDVLFINAAEHFEKGKRQNRLLDEHIGKIIETYKTRKPEPRYSRRVEMDEIAKNEFNLNISRYISTAQPEPEVDLAATHARLREIQDALEAATARHNRYLAELGLPPLPSAGGGK
;
A
#
# COMPACT_ATOMS: atom_id res chain seq x y z
N MET A 1 21.86 -17.19 -3.68
CA MET A 1 20.98 -16.01 -3.77
C MET A 1 19.72 -16.41 -4.53
N ARG A 2 18.64 -16.81 -3.84
CA ARG A 2 17.36 -17.17 -4.48
C ARG A 2 16.39 -15.99 -4.28
N LEU A 3 16.09 -15.28 -5.35
CA LEU A 3 14.93 -14.37 -5.39
C LEU A 3 13.66 -15.23 -5.29
N LEU A 4 12.88 -15.05 -4.22
CA LEU A 4 11.49 -15.47 -4.21
C LEU A 4 10.65 -14.30 -4.73
N SER A 5 10.28 -14.33 -6.01
CA SER A 5 9.29 -13.40 -6.54
C SER A 5 7.92 -13.73 -5.95
N ALA A 6 7.29 -12.75 -5.31
CA ALA A 6 5.96 -12.86 -4.74
C ALA A 6 4.90 -12.94 -5.85
N ARG A 7 4.65 -14.15 -6.34
CA ARG A 7 3.36 -14.59 -6.91
C ARG A 7 3.33 -16.12 -6.90
N ALA A 8 2.83 -16.68 -5.81
CA ALA A 8 2.54 -18.10 -5.72
C ALA A 8 1.19 -18.28 -5.00
N THR A 9 0.11 -18.02 -5.73
CA THR A 9 -1.13 -18.77 -5.59
C THR A 9 -0.82 -20.19 -6.09
N GLY A 10 -0.31 -21.05 -5.21
CA GLY A 10 0.09 -22.43 -5.53
C GLY A 10 0.01 -23.28 -4.28
N GLY A 11 -0.99 -24.17 -4.23
CA GLY A 11 -1.50 -24.83 -3.03
C GLY A 11 -0.49 -25.64 -2.22
N ASN A 12 -0.84 -25.82 -0.94
CA ASN A 12 -0.37 -26.76 0.11
C ASN A 12 1.15 -26.98 0.32
N ALA A 13 2.01 -26.92 -0.70
CA ALA A 13 3.46 -27.13 -0.58
C ALA A 13 4.21 -25.85 -0.21
N GLY A 14 3.84 -24.71 -0.81
CA GLY A 14 4.47 -23.41 -0.52
C GLY A 14 4.23 -22.95 0.91
N GLU A 15 3.00 -23.14 1.41
CA GLU A 15 2.63 -22.86 2.79
C GLU A 15 3.39 -23.75 3.78
N ARG A 16 3.53 -25.05 3.51
CA ARG A 16 4.29 -25.96 4.39
C ARG A 16 5.76 -25.56 4.49
N ILE A 17 6.39 -25.16 3.40
CA ILE A 17 7.80 -24.70 3.39
C ILE A 17 7.93 -23.36 4.11
N ARG A 18 7.03 -22.40 3.85
CA ARG A 18 7.03 -21.09 4.51
C ARG A 18 6.80 -21.21 6.00
N THR A 19 5.82 -22.02 6.41
CA THR A 19 5.51 -22.29 7.82
C THR A 19 6.67 -23.01 8.52
N LYS A 20 7.38 -23.92 7.84
CA LYS A 20 8.55 -24.59 8.44
C LYS A 20 9.72 -23.62 8.61
N LEU A 21 10.07 -22.85 7.58
CA LEU A 21 11.12 -21.82 7.66
C LEU A 21 10.84 -20.75 8.72
N LEU A 22 9.57 -20.40 8.90
CA LEU A 22 9.14 -19.47 9.92
C LEU A 22 9.15 -20.08 11.32
N LYS A 23 8.62 -21.30 11.48
CA LYS A 23 8.65 -22.04 12.77
C LYS A 23 10.06 -22.35 13.23
N ASP A 24 11.00 -22.56 12.31
CA ASP A 24 12.41 -22.74 12.62
C ASP A 24 13.07 -21.43 13.13
N GLY A 25 12.34 -20.31 13.13
CA GLY A 25 12.80 -19.04 13.71
C GLY A 25 13.97 -18.43 12.96
N HIS A 26 14.22 -18.84 11.71
CA HIS A 26 15.42 -18.44 10.99
C HIS A 26 15.31 -17.05 10.36
N ILE A 27 14.14 -16.42 10.35
CA ILE A 27 13.95 -15.10 9.75
C ILE A 27 14.18 -14.03 10.81
N ASP A 28 15.18 -13.17 10.59
CA ASP A 28 15.55 -12.07 11.48
C ASP A 28 14.99 -10.74 11.00
N THR A 29 15.00 -10.50 9.68
CA THR A 29 14.53 -9.24 9.10
C THR A 29 13.96 -9.42 7.69
N VAL A 30 12.89 -8.69 7.41
CA VAL A 30 12.28 -8.54 6.08
C VAL A 30 12.43 -7.09 5.65
N ILE A 31 13.11 -6.85 4.53
CA ILE A 31 13.38 -5.51 4.01
C ILE A 31 12.67 -5.37 2.66
N GLY A 32 11.69 -4.48 2.57
CA GLY A 32 11.01 -4.13 1.33
C GLY A 32 11.80 -3.07 0.59
N LEU A 33 12.07 -3.31 -0.68
CA LEU A 33 12.80 -2.38 -1.52
C LEU A 33 11.85 -1.63 -2.47
N PRO A 34 12.32 -0.51 -3.03
CA PRO A 34 11.59 0.24 -4.04
C PRO A 34 11.16 -0.61 -5.25
N PRO A 35 10.01 -0.28 -5.87
CA PRO A 35 9.64 -0.85 -7.16
C PRO A 35 10.64 -0.45 -8.25
N ASN A 36 10.61 -1.13 -9.40
CA ASN A 36 11.43 -0.78 -10.58
C ASN A 36 12.94 -0.66 -10.31
N LEU A 37 13.46 -1.42 -9.34
CA LEU A 37 14.90 -1.43 -9.04
C LEU A 37 15.70 -2.27 -10.06
N PHE A 38 15.06 -3.26 -10.68
CA PHE A 38 15.67 -4.16 -11.64
C PHE A 38 15.16 -3.91 -13.05
N TYR A 39 16.06 -3.93 -14.04
CA TYR A 39 15.73 -3.77 -15.46
C TYR A 39 14.73 -4.80 -15.99
N SER A 40 14.67 -5.99 -15.39
CA SER A 40 13.89 -7.12 -15.89
C SER A 40 12.44 -7.13 -15.43
N THR A 41 12.10 -6.51 -14.29
CA THR A 41 10.74 -6.52 -13.74
C THR A 41 10.45 -5.26 -12.92
N GLY A 42 9.27 -4.68 -13.08
CA GLY A 42 8.83 -3.58 -12.21
C GLY A 42 8.28 -4.00 -10.85
N ILE A 43 8.26 -5.31 -10.57
CA ILE A 43 7.69 -5.87 -9.35
C ILE A 43 8.57 -5.48 -8.15
N PRO A 44 8.00 -4.94 -7.06
CA PRO A 44 8.74 -4.69 -5.83
C PRO A 44 9.35 -5.99 -5.30
N VAL A 45 10.60 -5.90 -4.83
CA VAL A 45 11.31 -7.03 -4.26
C VAL A 45 11.53 -6.82 -2.77
N CYS A 46 11.78 -7.92 -2.05
CA CYS A 46 12.22 -7.87 -0.66
C CYS A 46 13.49 -8.69 -0.45
N ILE A 47 14.25 -8.30 0.56
CA ILE A 47 15.41 -9.04 1.07
C ILE A 47 15.00 -9.70 2.37
N LEU A 48 15.30 -11.00 2.47
CA LEU A 48 15.11 -11.78 3.68
C LEU A 48 16.47 -12.04 4.34
N VAL A 49 16.64 -11.58 5.57
CA VAL A 49 17.84 -11.84 6.37
C VAL A 49 17.58 -13.06 7.25
N LEU A 50 18.39 -14.10 7.05
CA LEU A 50 18.27 -15.35 7.80
C LEU A 50 19.37 -15.48 8.86
N LYS A 51 19.00 -15.85 10.09
CA LYS A 51 19.90 -16.06 11.22
C LYS A 51 19.53 -17.33 11.99
N ARG A 52 20.48 -18.25 12.12
CA ARG A 52 20.27 -19.60 12.70
C ARG A 52 20.13 -19.61 14.23
N CYS A 53 20.46 -18.51 14.91
CA CYS A 53 20.31 -18.32 16.35
C CYS A 53 19.98 -16.84 16.62
N LYS A 54 18.68 -16.50 16.69
CA LYS A 54 18.22 -15.15 17.04
C LYS A 54 18.00 -15.04 18.56
N LYS A 55 18.40 -13.90 19.14
CA LYS A 55 18.32 -13.62 20.59
C LYS A 55 17.10 -12.77 20.99
N PRO A 56 16.35 -12.22 20.03
CA PRO A 56 14.92 -11.94 20.23
C PRO A 56 14.07 -12.77 19.26
N ASP A 57 12.87 -13.19 19.71
CA ASP A 57 11.94 -14.00 18.91
C ASP A 57 11.00 -13.15 18.03
N ASP A 58 11.50 -12.01 17.57
CA ASP A 58 10.80 -11.06 16.74
C ASP A 58 11.41 -10.97 15.34
N VAL A 59 10.62 -10.49 14.39
CA VAL A 59 11.07 -10.17 13.03
C VAL A 59 11.03 -8.66 12.86
N LEU A 60 12.14 -8.09 12.42
CA LEU A 60 12.19 -6.68 12.04
C LEU A 60 11.66 -6.52 10.61
N PHE A 61 10.62 -5.72 10.43
CA PHE A 61 10.17 -5.28 9.12
C PHE A 61 10.72 -3.89 8.84
N ILE A 62 11.30 -3.71 7.65
CA ILE A 62 11.78 -2.42 7.14
C ILE A 62 11.12 -2.16 5.79
N ASN A 63 10.45 -1.03 5.66
CA ASN A 63 9.82 -0.54 4.44
C ASN A 63 10.66 0.56 3.81
N ALA A 64 11.60 0.20 2.94
CA ALA A 64 12.39 1.17 2.17
C ALA A 64 11.78 1.47 0.79
N ALA A 65 10.49 1.14 0.57
CA ALA A 65 9.84 1.29 -0.73
C ALA A 65 9.79 2.75 -1.22
N GLU A 66 9.81 3.72 -0.30
CA GLU A 66 9.80 5.17 -0.58
C GLU A 66 11.21 5.78 -0.61
N HIS A 67 12.25 5.02 -0.26
CA HIS A 67 13.64 5.50 -0.15
C HIS A 67 14.41 5.22 -1.44
N PHE A 68 14.15 6.01 -2.47
CA PHE A 68 14.83 5.89 -3.76
C PHE A 68 14.89 7.22 -4.50
N GLU A 69 15.89 7.33 -5.38
CA GLU A 69 15.91 8.35 -6.41
C GLU A 69 15.14 7.83 -7.62
N LYS A 70 14.10 8.57 -8.03
CA LYS A 70 13.29 8.23 -9.20
C LYS A 70 14.13 8.43 -10.46
N GLY A 71 14.52 7.34 -11.10
CA GLY A 71 15.16 7.39 -12.41
C GLY A 71 14.14 7.24 -13.55
N LYS A 72 14.64 7.39 -14.78
CA LYS A 72 13.80 7.42 -15.99
C LYS A 72 13.26 6.04 -16.40
N ARG A 73 14.05 4.98 -16.20
CA ARG A 73 13.70 3.59 -16.51
C ARG A 73 13.78 2.65 -15.31
N GLN A 74 14.57 3.03 -14.31
CA GLN A 74 14.74 2.29 -13.06
C GLN A 74 14.88 3.28 -11.91
N ASN A 75 14.45 2.86 -10.73
CA ASN A 75 14.73 3.59 -9.50
C ASN A 75 16.14 3.27 -9.03
N ARG A 76 16.79 4.23 -8.35
CA ARG A 76 18.14 4.06 -7.82
C ARG A 76 18.12 4.15 -6.29
N LEU A 77 18.73 3.16 -5.65
CA LEU A 77 19.11 3.25 -4.25
C LEU A 77 20.44 4.01 -4.17
N LEU A 78 20.41 5.18 -3.53
CA LEU A 78 21.61 5.96 -3.21
C LEU A 78 22.26 5.41 -1.94
N ASP A 79 23.52 5.74 -1.74
CA ASP A 79 24.29 5.29 -0.56
C ASP A 79 23.64 5.75 0.75
N GLU A 80 22.99 6.91 0.77
CA GLU A 80 22.24 7.44 1.91
C GLU A 80 21.05 6.54 2.28
N HIS A 81 20.31 6.03 1.28
CA HIS A 81 19.18 5.12 1.51
C HIS A 81 19.67 3.77 2.05
N ILE A 82 20.76 3.27 1.49
CA ILE A 82 21.41 2.03 1.95
C ILE A 82 21.91 2.21 3.39
N GLY A 83 22.54 3.35 3.69
CA GLY A 83 22.99 3.73 5.02
C GLY A 83 21.87 3.70 6.03
N LYS A 84 20.71 4.31 5.72
CA LYS A 84 19.53 4.28 6.57
C LYS A 84 19.02 2.85 6.82
N ILE A 85 18.93 2.02 5.78
CA ILE A 85 18.51 0.61 5.93
C ILE A 85 19.45 -0.14 6.88
N ILE A 86 20.76 0.02 6.71
CA ILE A 86 21.78 -0.64 7.52
C ILE A 86 21.73 -0.16 8.98
N GLU A 87 21.59 1.15 9.19
CA GLU A 87 21.49 1.74 10.53
C GLU A 87 20.25 1.22 11.26
N THR A 88 19.10 1.19 10.59
CA THR A 88 17.86 0.65 11.16
C THR A 88 17.95 -0.84 11.43
N TYR A 89 18.62 -1.60 10.56
CA TYR A 89 18.90 -3.02 10.81
C TYR A 89 19.76 -3.24 12.06
N LYS A 90 20.85 -2.46 12.20
CA LYS A 90 21.78 -2.58 13.34
C LYS A 90 21.14 -2.16 14.67
N THR A 91 20.40 -1.05 14.66
CA THR A 91 19.77 -0.48 15.86
C THR A 91 18.44 -1.13 16.21
N ARG A 92 17.78 -1.78 15.25
CA ARG A 92 16.39 -2.27 15.32
C ARG A 92 15.42 -1.18 15.83
N LYS A 93 15.72 0.09 15.55
CA LYS A 93 14.91 1.22 16.01
C LYS A 93 13.56 1.22 15.28
N PRO A 94 12.41 1.23 15.98
CA PRO A 94 11.12 1.40 15.35
C PRO A 94 10.95 2.84 14.86
N GLU A 95 10.42 2.99 13.65
CA GLU A 95 10.18 4.27 13.00
C GLU A 95 8.81 4.23 12.31
N PRO A 96 7.90 5.18 12.60
CA PRO A 96 6.57 5.19 12.00
C PRO A 96 6.63 5.10 10.48
N ARG A 97 5.83 4.19 9.90
CA ARG A 97 5.73 3.93 8.44
C ARG A 97 6.99 3.37 7.77
N TYR A 98 8.10 3.22 8.52
CA TYR A 98 9.38 2.76 7.98
C TYR A 98 9.88 1.46 8.61
N SER A 99 9.84 1.30 9.93
CA SER A 99 10.31 0.07 10.57
C SER A 99 9.45 -0.32 11.78
N ARG A 100 9.24 -1.62 11.93
CA ARG A 100 8.49 -2.19 13.06
C ARG A 100 9.04 -3.55 13.43
N ARG A 101 9.19 -3.76 14.74
CA ARG A 101 9.49 -5.08 15.33
C ARG A 101 8.17 -5.79 15.57
N VAL A 102 8.05 -7.01 15.08
CA VAL A 102 6.81 -7.79 15.16
C VAL A 102 7.14 -9.13 15.78
N GLU A 103 6.46 -9.45 16.87
CA GLU A 103 6.59 -10.72 17.56
C GLU A 103 6.03 -11.88 16.73
N MET A 104 6.58 -13.06 16.93
CA MET A 104 6.17 -14.25 16.18
C MET A 104 4.68 -14.59 16.32
N ASP A 105 4.07 -14.28 17.46
CA ASP A 105 2.64 -14.49 17.71
C ASP A 105 1.75 -13.64 16.80
N GLU A 106 2.12 -12.39 16.54
CA GLU A 106 1.39 -11.52 15.60
C GLU A 106 1.56 -12.03 14.15
N ILE A 107 2.73 -12.57 13.82
CA ILE A 107 2.98 -13.17 12.51
C ILE A 107 2.15 -14.46 12.32
N ALA A 108 2.04 -15.28 13.37
CA ALA A 108 1.22 -16.49 13.36
C ALA A 108 -0.27 -16.17 13.17
N LYS A 109 -0.79 -15.13 13.84
CA LYS A 109 -2.17 -14.62 13.64
C LYS A 109 -2.42 -14.15 12.21
N ASN A 110 -1.40 -13.63 11.54
CA ASN A 110 -1.45 -13.22 10.14
C ASN A 110 -1.10 -14.34 9.16
N GLU A 111 -1.32 -15.61 9.54
CA GLU A 111 -1.07 -16.79 8.68
C GLU A 111 0.36 -16.82 8.12
N PHE A 112 1.33 -16.40 8.93
CA PHE A 112 2.74 -16.36 8.55
C PHE A 112 3.03 -15.44 7.35
N ASN A 113 2.17 -14.46 7.07
CA ASN A 113 2.27 -13.58 5.91
C ASN A 113 3.29 -12.47 6.11
N LEU A 114 4.44 -12.58 5.45
CA LEU A 114 5.55 -11.63 5.56
C LEU A 114 5.41 -10.39 4.67
N ASN A 115 4.21 -10.10 4.17
CA ASN A 115 3.96 -8.87 3.44
C ASN A 115 4.07 -7.68 4.40
N ILE A 116 5.00 -6.77 4.12
CA ILE A 116 5.29 -5.58 4.94
C ILE A 116 4.05 -4.71 5.15
N SER A 117 3.16 -4.61 4.17
CA SER A 117 1.92 -3.82 4.27
C SER A 117 0.96 -4.33 5.35
N ARG A 118 1.14 -5.56 5.85
CA ARG A 118 0.37 -6.09 7.00
C ARG A 118 0.83 -5.53 8.33
N TYR A 119 2.08 -5.08 8.43
CA TYR A 119 2.71 -4.67 9.68
C TYR A 119 3.04 -3.19 9.73
N ILE A 120 3.33 -2.61 8.57
CA ILE A 120 3.67 -1.20 8.41
C ILE A 120 2.61 -0.56 7.53
N SER A 121 1.76 0.26 8.15
CA SER A 121 0.79 1.06 7.40
C SER A 121 1.50 2.23 6.74
N THR A 122 1.40 2.31 5.41
CA THR A 122 1.84 3.46 4.61
C THR A 122 0.66 4.39 4.26
N ALA A 123 -0.54 4.11 4.78
CA ALA A 123 -1.69 4.96 4.55
C ALA A 123 -1.39 6.36 5.10
N GLN A 124 -1.57 7.37 4.25
CA GLN A 124 -1.61 8.74 4.73
C GLN A 124 -2.92 8.91 5.53
N PRO A 125 -2.90 9.62 6.67
CA PRO A 125 -4.15 10.05 7.26
C PRO A 125 -4.90 10.84 6.19
N GLU A 126 -6.10 10.40 5.83
CA GLU A 126 -6.95 11.18 4.94
C GLU A 126 -7.16 12.56 5.57
N PRO A 127 -7.05 13.65 4.81
CA PRO A 127 -7.34 14.96 5.34
C PRO A 127 -8.77 14.95 5.89
N GLU A 128 -8.98 15.53 7.07
CA GLU A 128 -10.33 15.69 7.62
C GLU A 128 -11.20 16.38 6.57
N VAL A 129 -12.24 15.68 6.12
CA VAL A 129 -13.17 16.20 5.14
C VAL A 129 -14.06 17.22 5.85
N ASP A 130 -13.99 18.48 5.43
CA ASP A 130 -14.97 19.48 5.86
C ASP A 130 -16.33 19.11 5.26
N LEU A 131 -17.18 18.54 6.12
CA LEU A 131 -18.54 18.11 5.76
C LEU A 131 -19.40 19.30 5.34
N ALA A 132 -19.19 20.48 5.93
CA ALA A 132 -19.96 21.67 5.59
C ALA A 132 -19.56 22.18 4.19
N ALA A 133 -18.27 22.27 3.90
CA ALA A 133 -17.78 22.65 2.57
C ALA A 133 -18.19 21.64 1.49
N THR A 134 -18.13 20.35 1.81
CA THR A 134 -18.57 19.28 0.89
C THR A 134 -20.07 19.35 0.62
N HIS A 135 -20.89 19.59 1.65
CA HIS A 135 -22.33 19.78 1.50
C HIS A 135 -22.68 21.03 0.70
N ALA A 136 -21.99 22.15 0.94
CA ALA A 136 -22.15 23.38 0.17
C ALA A 136 -21.85 23.15 -1.32
N ARG A 137 -20.74 22.45 -1.63
CA ARG A 137 -20.38 22.09 -3.00
C ARG A 137 -21.41 21.18 -3.68
N LEU A 138 -21.98 20.23 -2.94
CA LEU A 138 -23.04 19.36 -3.46
C LEU A 138 -24.30 20.17 -3.81
N ARG A 139 -24.67 21.16 -2.98
CA ARG A 139 -25.79 22.07 -3.29
C ARG A 139 -25.51 22.92 -4.51
N GLU A 140 -24.33 23.52 -4.62
CA GLU A 140 -23.95 24.30 -5.80
C GLU A 140 -24.03 23.47 -7.09
N ILE A 141 -23.59 22.22 -7.05
CA ILE A 141 -23.69 21.29 -8.18
C ILE A 141 -25.15 20.97 -8.49
N GLN A 142 -26.00 20.76 -7.48
CA GLN A 142 -27.44 20.56 -7.69
C GLN A 142 -28.11 21.78 -8.34
N ASP A 143 -27.85 22.99 -7.83
CA ASP A 143 -28.41 24.23 -8.39
C ASP A 143 -27.95 24.43 -9.84
N ALA A 144 -26.68 24.16 -10.13
CA ALA A 144 -26.14 24.23 -11.48
C ALA A 144 -26.77 23.19 -12.41
N LEU A 145 -27.01 21.97 -11.91
CA LEU A 145 -27.67 20.90 -12.65
C LEU A 145 -29.13 21.24 -12.96
N GLU A 146 -29.87 21.81 -12.00
CA GLU A 146 -31.25 22.27 -12.20
C GLU A 146 -31.31 23.38 -13.25
N ALA A 147 -30.43 24.37 -13.16
CA ALA A 147 -30.36 25.45 -14.14
C ALA A 147 -30.00 24.93 -15.54
N ALA A 148 -29.06 24.00 -15.64
CA ALA A 148 -28.69 23.38 -16.91
C ALA A 148 -29.84 22.54 -17.50
N THR A 149 -30.53 21.76 -16.66
CA THR A 149 -31.67 20.94 -17.06
C THR A 149 -32.85 21.82 -17.51
N ALA A 150 -33.12 22.92 -16.81
CA ALA A 150 -34.15 23.88 -17.20
C ALA A 150 -33.84 24.54 -18.55
N ARG A 151 -32.58 24.93 -18.79
CA ARG A 151 -32.15 25.44 -20.10
C ARG A 151 -32.32 24.39 -21.19
N HIS A 152 -31.93 23.15 -20.93
CA HIS A 152 -32.05 22.06 -21.89
C HIS A 152 -33.51 21.72 -22.22
N ASN A 153 -34.39 21.68 -21.21
CA ASN A 153 -35.81 21.40 -21.42
C ASN A 153 -36.53 22.49 -22.24
N ARG A 154 -36.06 23.76 -22.20
CA ARG A 154 -36.56 24.80 -23.11
C ARG A 154 -36.27 24.44 -24.57
N TYR A 155 -35.05 24.01 -24.88
CA TYR A 155 -34.70 23.57 -26.24
C TYR A 155 -35.48 22.31 -26.67
N LEU A 156 -35.71 21.35 -25.75
CA LEU A 156 -36.52 20.17 -26.05
C LEU A 156 -37.97 20.54 -26.38
N ALA A 157 -38.55 21.52 -25.67
CA ALA A 157 -39.89 22.01 -25.93
C ALA A 157 -40.02 22.66 -27.32
N GLU A 158 -39.03 23.45 -27.74
CA GLU A 158 -38.97 24.04 -29.09
C GLU A 158 -38.90 22.97 -30.19
N LEU A 159 -38.27 21.82 -29.90
CA LEU A 159 -38.14 20.69 -30.81
C LEU A 159 -39.31 19.68 -30.73
N GLY A 160 -40.29 19.91 -29.86
CA GLY A 160 -41.42 18.99 -29.66
C GLY A 160 -41.04 17.65 -29.00
N LEU A 161 -39.91 17.60 -28.29
CA LEU A 161 -39.39 16.41 -27.63
C LEU A 161 -39.75 16.39 -26.13
N PRO A 162 -39.89 15.19 -25.51
CA PRO A 162 -40.23 15.08 -24.10
C PRO A 162 -39.10 15.62 -23.19
N PRO A 163 -39.44 16.28 -22.06
CA PRO A 163 -38.46 16.89 -21.19
C PRO A 163 -37.69 15.84 -20.35
N LEU A 164 -36.47 16.22 -19.93
CA LEU A 164 -35.69 15.47 -18.95
C LEU A 164 -36.30 15.58 -17.54
N PRO A 165 -36.19 14.54 -16.70
CA PRO A 165 -36.68 14.56 -15.33
C PRO A 165 -35.94 15.61 -14.49
N SER A 166 -36.69 16.41 -13.74
CA SER A 166 -36.14 17.33 -12.74
C SER A 166 -35.90 16.61 -11.41
N ALA A 167 -34.92 17.08 -10.65
CA ALA A 167 -34.42 16.44 -9.42
C ALA A 167 -35.46 16.31 -8.27
N GLY A 168 -36.71 16.77 -8.45
CA GLY A 168 -37.79 16.67 -7.47
C GLY A 168 -38.71 15.44 -7.61
N GLY A 169 -38.39 14.50 -8.49
CA GLY A 169 -39.24 13.33 -8.79
C GLY A 169 -38.83 12.04 -8.06
N GLY A 170 -38.66 12.08 -6.74
CA GLY A 170 -38.41 10.89 -5.93
C GLY A 170 -39.09 11.03 -4.57
N LYS A 171 -40.26 10.39 -4.43
CA LYS A 171 -40.80 10.03 -3.11
C LYS A 171 -40.01 8.85 -2.55
#